data_AF-A0A2V7W2A4-F1
#
_entry.id   AF-A0A2V7W2A4-F1
#
_cell.length_a   1.000
_cell.length_b   1.000
_cell.length_c   1.000
_cell.angle_alpha   90.00
_cell.angle_beta   90.00
_cell.angle_gamma   90.00
#
_symmetry.space_group_name_H-M   'P 1'
#
loop_
_entity.id
_entity.type
_entity.pdbx_description
1 polymer ?
#
loop_
_entity_poly.entity_id
_entity_poly.type
_entity_poly.pdbx_seq_one_letter_code
_entity_poly.pdbx_strand_id
1 'polypeptide(L)'
;MFVWRTSVFRRRLSDAAPEIARVTEENYASMPNISIDYALMEKTPLVAAVRGDFGWSDVGSFEALKRVGVDVDALLRKASS
;
A
#
# COMPACT_ATOMS: atom_id res chain seq x y z
N MET A 1 -2.55 -5.03 -3.22
CA MET A 1 -3.47 -4.18 -4.04
C MET A 1 -4.88 -4.41 -3.54
N PHE A 2 -5.73 -3.38 -3.51
CA PHE A 2 -7.12 -3.49 -3.07
C PHE A 2 -8.08 -2.98 -4.15
N VAL A 3 -9.21 -3.66 -4.25
CA VAL A 3 -10.36 -3.20 -5.04
C VAL A 3 -11.59 -3.29 -4.15
N TRP A 4 -12.37 -2.22 -4.13
CA TRP A 4 -13.58 -2.16 -3.32
C TRP A 4 -14.65 -1.32 -3.98
N ARG A 5 -15.90 -1.58 -3.58
CA ARG A 5 -16.97 -0.62 -3.75
C ARG A 5 -16.82 0.48 -2.70
N THR A 6 -16.80 1.74 -3.12
CA THR A 6 -16.61 2.91 -2.24
C THR A 6 -17.56 2.92 -1.05
N SER A 7 -18.83 2.54 -1.23
CA SER A 7 -19.80 2.51 -0.14
C SER A 7 -19.47 1.46 0.93
N VAL A 8 -18.92 0.31 0.54
CA VAL A 8 -18.46 -0.71 1.49
C VAL A 8 -17.23 -0.20 2.23
N PHE A 9 -16.23 0.26 1.49
CA PHE A 9 -15.00 0.79 2.08
C PHE A 9 -15.29 1.88 3.12
N ARG A 10 -16.09 2.90 2.76
CA ARG A 10 -16.45 4.00 3.67
C ARG A 10 -17.16 3.51 4.92
N ARG A 11 -18.10 2.57 4.80
CA ARG A 11 -18.81 2.03 5.96
C ARG A 11 -17.85 1.29 6.89
N ARG A 12 -17.01 0.41 6.33
CA ARG A 12 -16.08 -0.41 7.13
C ARG A 12 -14.97 0.43 7.76
N LEU A 13 -14.48 1.44 7.06
CA LEU A 13 -13.51 2.38 7.59
C LEU A 13 -14.11 3.23 8.73
N SER A 14 -15.35 3.69 8.60
CA SER A 14 -16.04 4.38 9.71
C SER A 14 -16.22 3.51 10.94
N ASP A 15 -16.44 2.20 10.77
CA ASP A 15 -16.56 1.26 11.89
C ASP A 15 -15.19 0.98 12.55
N ALA A 16 -14.13 0.82 11.76
CA ALA A 16 -12.82 0.32 12.22
C ALA A 16 -11.80 1.42 12.57
N ALA A 17 -11.89 2.58 11.94
CA ALA A 17 -10.99 3.73 12.07
C ALA A 17 -11.77 5.05 11.81
N PRO A 18 -12.70 5.43 12.70
CA PRO A 18 -13.59 6.58 12.51
C PRO A 18 -12.85 7.92 12.36
N GLU A 19 -11.69 8.07 12.98
CA GLU A 19 -10.81 9.23 12.86
C GLU A 19 -10.25 9.40 11.44
N ILE A 20 -9.89 8.29 10.78
CA ILE A 20 -9.44 8.31 9.38
C ILE A 20 -10.63 8.54 8.45
N ALA A 21 -11.79 7.94 8.74
CA ALA A 21 -12.99 8.08 7.92
C ALA A 21 -13.56 9.52 7.88
N ARG A 22 -13.21 10.36 8.87
CA ARG A 22 -13.65 11.75 9.01
C ARG A 22 -12.54 12.76 8.71
N VAL A 23 -11.43 12.31 8.11
CA VAL A 23 -10.32 13.19 7.76
C VAL A 23 -10.79 14.34 6.85
N THR A 24 -10.30 15.53 7.12
CA THR A 24 -10.45 16.74 6.31
C THR A 24 -9.07 17.31 6.02
N GLU A 25 -8.98 18.32 5.16
CA GLU A 25 -7.71 18.98 4.87
C GLU A 25 -7.10 19.62 6.12
N GLU A 26 -7.94 20.20 6.99
CA GLU A 26 -7.52 20.92 8.19
C GLU A 26 -6.99 19.98 9.29
N ASN A 27 -7.48 18.75 9.37
CA ASN A 27 -7.11 17.80 10.42
C ASN A 27 -6.16 16.69 9.95
N TYR A 28 -5.76 16.68 8.68
CA TYR A 28 -4.89 15.64 8.12
C TYR A 28 -3.57 15.51 8.90
N ALA A 29 -3.00 16.63 9.36
CA ALA A 29 -1.74 16.66 10.11
C ALA A 29 -1.82 15.95 11.48
N SER A 30 -3.02 15.82 12.08
CA SER A 30 -3.23 15.10 13.34
C SER A 30 -3.68 13.66 13.13
N MET A 31 -3.85 13.22 11.89
CA MET A 31 -4.27 11.87 11.57
C MET A 31 -3.18 10.85 11.98
N PRO A 32 -3.56 9.69 12.55
CA PRO A 32 -2.60 8.63 12.83
C PRO A 32 -1.82 8.21 11.57
N ASN A 33 -0.49 8.09 11.70
CA ASN A 33 0.35 7.54 10.63
C ASN A 33 0.29 6.00 10.68
N ILE A 34 -0.70 5.44 10.00
CA ILE A 34 -1.04 4.01 10.02
C ILE A 34 -1.37 3.54 8.61
N SER A 35 -0.91 2.34 8.24
CA SER A 35 -1.24 1.74 6.93
C SER A 35 -2.70 1.29 6.88
N ILE A 36 -3.26 1.23 5.67
CA ILE A 36 -4.62 0.74 5.47
C ILE A 36 -4.77 -0.75 5.84
N ASP A 37 -3.70 -1.53 5.68
CA ASP A 37 -3.64 -2.93 6.09
C ASP A 37 -3.98 -3.08 7.57
N TYR A 38 -3.30 -2.30 8.43
CA TYR A 38 -3.49 -2.34 9.88
C TYR A 38 -4.74 -1.57 10.34
N ALA A 39 -5.05 -0.44 9.70
CA ALA A 39 -6.22 0.36 10.04
C ALA A 39 -7.53 -0.38 9.78
N LEU A 40 -7.60 -1.16 8.68
CA LEU A 40 -8.84 -1.76 8.19
C LEU A 40 -8.72 -3.25 7.83
N MET A 41 -7.75 -3.64 6.98
CA MET A 41 -7.78 -4.93 6.30
C MET A 41 -7.62 -6.13 7.25
N GLU A 42 -6.84 -5.98 8.31
CA GLU A 42 -6.70 -7.01 9.36
C GLU A 42 -7.93 -7.16 10.26
N LYS A 43 -8.81 -6.15 10.29
CA LYS A 43 -9.94 -6.08 11.23
C LYS A 43 -11.29 -6.43 10.59
N THR A 44 -11.43 -6.22 9.28
CA THR A 44 -12.72 -6.41 8.61
C THR A 44 -12.96 -7.88 8.24
N PRO A 45 -14.09 -8.51 8.62
CA PRO A 45 -14.48 -9.84 8.12
C PRO A 45 -14.88 -9.89 6.63
N LEU A 46 -14.98 -8.75 5.94
CA LEU A 46 -15.39 -8.69 4.52
C LEU A 46 -14.18 -8.63 3.59
N VAL A 47 -13.36 -9.69 3.61
CA VAL A 47 -12.16 -9.81 2.77
C VAL A 47 -12.27 -11.06 1.92
N ALA A 48 -11.91 -10.92 0.65
CA ALA A 48 -11.68 -12.03 -0.27
C ALA A 48 -10.38 -11.76 -1.03
N ALA A 49 -9.62 -12.81 -1.33
CA ALA A 49 -8.38 -12.73 -2.09
C ALA A 49 -8.55 -13.41 -3.45
N VAL A 50 -7.98 -12.80 -4.49
CA VAL A 50 -7.89 -13.37 -5.84
C VAL A 50 -6.42 -13.58 -6.14
N ARG A 51 -6.07 -14.80 -6.60
CA ARG A 51 -4.69 -15.10 -7.01
C ARG A 51 -4.38 -14.35 -8.30
N GLY A 52 -3.33 -13.53 -8.28
CA GLY A 52 -2.74 -12.98 -9.49
C GLY A 52 -1.83 -13.99 -10.16
N ASP A 53 -2.00 -14.21 -11.46
CA ASP A 53 -1.10 -15.03 -12.28
C ASP A 53 -0.28 -14.13 -13.21
N PHE A 54 0.61 -13.35 -12.60
CA PHE A 54 1.49 -12.41 -13.30
C PHE A 54 2.77 -12.19 -12.50
N GLY A 55 3.87 -11.88 -13.19
CA GLY A 55 5.12 -11.50 -12.53
C GLY A 55 4.96 -10.16 -11.81
N TRP A 56 5.02 -10.17 -10.49
CA TRP A 56 4.88 -8.97 -9.66
C TRP A 56 6.07 -8.83 -8.70
N SER A 57 6.55 -7.60 -8.53
CA SER A 57 7.60 -7.20 -7.58
C SER A 57 7.26 -5.79 -7.08
N ASP A 58 7.36 -5.58 -5.77
CA ASP A 58 7.19 -4.26 -5.15
C ASP A 58 8.44 -3.36 -5.31
N VAL A 59 9.54 -3.92 -5.80
CA VAL A 59 10.84 -3.26 -6.00
C VAL A 59 11.27 -2.45 -4.76
N GLY A 60 11.10 -3.02 -3.57
CA GLY A 60 11.38 -2.32 -2.31
C GLY A 60 12.87 -2.10 -1.99
N SER A 61 13.79 -2.64 -2.78
CA SER A 61 15.24 -2.50 -2.57
C SER A 61 16.05 -2.65 -3.87
N PHE A 62 17.31 -2.22 -3.86
CA PHE A 62 18.22 -2.45 -4.99
C PHE A 62 18.44 -3.93 -5.30
N GLU A 63 18.34 -4.81 -4.30
CA GLU A 63 18.36 -6.26 -4.52
C GLU A 63 17.13 -6.75 -5.29
N ALA A 64 15.98 -6.08 -5.16
CA ALA A 64 14.80 -6.39 -5.96
C ALA A 64 15.01 -6.08 -7.45
N LEU A 65 15.82 -5.05 -7.78
CA LEU A 65 16.19 -4.71 -9.16
C LEU A 65 17.04 -5.81 -9.81
N LYS A 66 18.03 -6.35 -9.09
CA LYS A 66 18.83 -7.48 -9.57
C LYS A 66 17.96 -8.70 -9.88
N ARG A 67 16.96 -9.00 -9.03
CA ARG A 67 16.02 -10.12 -9.21
C ARG A 67 15.12 -9.97 -10.44
N VAL A 68 14.89 -8.75 -10.93
CA VAL A 68 14.15 -8.48 -12.17
C VAL A 68 15.06 -8.24 -13.38
N GLY A 69 16.36 -8.54 -13.25
CA GLY A 69 17.32 -8.55 -14.36
C GLY A 69 17.99 -7.20 -14.64
N VAL A 70 17.93 -6.24 -13.71
CA VAL A 70 18.62 -4.96 -13.86
C VAL A 70 20.07 -5.10 -13.43
N ASP A 71 21.01 -4.71 -14.30
CA ASP A 71 22.42 -4.56 -13.96
C ASP A 71 22.62 -3.29 -13.12
N VAL A 72 22.45 -3.45 -11.81
CA VAL A 72 22.62 -2.38 -10.83
C VAL A 72 24.07 -1.87 -10.80
N ASP A 73 25.06 -2.73 -11.07
CA ASP A 73 26.46 -2.34 -11.04
C ASP A 73 26.80 -1.41 -12.22
N ALA A 74 26.20 -1.64 -13.39
CA ALA A 74 26.30 -0.71 -14.52
C ALA A 74 25.67 0.65 -14.23
N LEU A 75 24.55 0.70 -13.50
CA LEU A 75 23.90 1.95 -13.10
C LEU A 75 24.77 2.76 -12.13
N LEU A 76 25.36 2.10 -11.13
CA LEU A 76 26.22 2.76 -10.14
C LEU A 76 27.51 3.33 -10.75
N ARG A 77 28.09 2.65 -11.75
CA ARG A 77 29.24 3.16 -12.52
C ARG A 77 28.89 4.45 -13.28
N LYS A 78 27.68 4.55 -13.83
CA LYS A 78 27.20 5.74 -14.57
C LYS A 78 26.86 6.93 -13.67
N ALA A 79 26.48 6.69 -12.42
CA ALA A 79 26.11 7.75 -11.47
C ALA A 79 27.33 8.37 -10.75
N SER A 80 28.48 7.69 -10.80
CA SER A 80 29.73 8.11 -10.17
C SER A 80 30.67 8.87 -11.13
N SER A 81 30.21 9.14 -12.36
CA SER A 81 30.86 9.96 -13.39
C SER A 81 30.11 11.26 -13.60
#